data_AF-A0A7H0GSP4-F1
#
_entry.id   AF-A0A7H0GSP4-F1
#
_cell.length_a   1.000
_cell.length_b   1.000
_cell.length_c   1.000
_cell.angle_alpha   90.00
_cell.angle_beta   90.00
_cell.angle_gamma   90.00
#
_symmetry.space_group_name_H-M   'P 1'
#
loop_
_entity.id
_entity.type
_entity.pdbx_description
1 polymer ?
#
loop_
_entity_poly.entity_id
_entity_poly.type
_entity_poly.pdbx_seq_one_letter_code
_entity_poly.pdbx_strand_id
1 'polypeptide(L)'
;MQLAATAHAAVQLFFNGRSASQPSLKAYLNALGAKDSRTNQTLSDLVNAQLGVSYQKLSSLSPDLYATIRTRNADAVAAYNEMQKAVRMIKVDMTSALGITVTYVDNDGD
;
A
#
# COMPACT_ATOMS: atom_id res chain seq x y z
N MET A 1 2.01 17.64 -4.75
CA MET A 1 2.51 16.28 -4.40
C MET A 1 2.87 16.07 -2.93
N GLN A 2 3.30 17.09 -2.19
CA GLN A 2 3.66 16.94 -0.77
C GLN A 2 2.57 16.24 0.07
N LEU A 3 1.30 16.64 -0.08
CA LEU A 3 0.20 16.03 0.68
C LEU A 3 0.05 14.52 0.40
N ALA A 4 0.10 14.12 -0.87
CA ALA A 4 -0.03 12.71 -1.26
C ALA A 4 1.15 11.87 -0.75
N ALA A 5 2.38 12.38 -0.85
CA ALA A 5 3.56 11.71 -0.31
C ALA A 5 3.50 11.57 1.23
N THR A 6 3.04 12.61 1.93
CA THR A 6 2.82 12.56 3.39
C THR A 6 1.75 11.54 3.77
N ALA A 7 0.62 11.51 3.04
CA ALA A 7 -0.45 10.54 3.27
C ALA A 7 0.06 9.10 3.05
N HIS A 8 0.83 8.87 1.98
CA HIS A 8 1.42 7.57 1.70
C HIS A 8 2.41 7.13 2.78
N ALA A 9 3.27 8.05 3.24
CA ALA A 9 4.19 7.79 4.34
C ALA A 9 3.45 7.47 5.64
N ALA A 10 2.32 8.14 5.91
CA ALA A 10 1.48 7.84 7.07
C ALA A 10 0.92 6.41 7.01
N VAL A 11 0.49 5.93 5.83
CA VAL A 11 0.06 4.53 5.63
C VAL A 11 1.20 3.56 5.92
N GLN A 12 2.42 3.83 5.43
CA GLN A 12 3.59 3.01 5.72
C GLN A 12 3.91 2.97 7.21
N LEU A 13 3.85 4.11 7.90
CA LEU A 13 4.09 4.19 9.34
C LEU A 13 3.01 3.45 10.13
N PHE A 14 1.75 3.53 9.72
CA PHE A 14 0.66 2.77 10.33
C PHE A 14 0.87 1.26 10.16
N PHE A 15 1.19 0.82 8.95
CA PHE A 15 1.44 -0.60 8.66
C PHE A 15 2.60 -1.18 9.49
N ASN A 16 3.68 -0.41 9.64
CA ASN A 16 4.88 -0.83 10.37
C ASN A 16 4.80 -0.65 11.89
N GLY A 17 3.88 0.21 12.37
CA GLY A 17 3.91 0.75 13.73
C GLY A 17 4.88 1.92 13.80
N ARG A 18 4.45 3.07 14.34
CA ARG A 18 5.26 4.31 14.42
C ARG A 18 6.62 4.10 15.12
N SER A 19 6.78 3.05 15.94
CA SER A 19 8.07 2.50 16.38
C SER A 19 8.07 0.97 16.26
N ALA A 20 9.24 0.36 16.14
CA ALA A 20 9.42 -1.09 16.03
C ALA A 20 8.89 -1.89 17.25
N SER A 21 8.53 -1.20 18.33
CA SER A 21 8.03 -1.75 19.59
C SER A 21 6.52 -1.60 19.78
N GLN A 22 5.80 -0.95 18.86
CA GLN A 22 4.35 -0.80 18.93
C GLN A 22 3.64 -1.92 18.15
N PRO A 23 2.44 -2.35 18.59
CA PRO A 23 1.61 -3.25 17.81
C PRO A 23 1.39 -2.71 16.39
N SER A 24 1.51 -3.58 15.40
CA SER A 24 1.36 -3.22 14.00
C SER A 24 0.87 -4.37 13.14
N LEU A 25 0.31 -4.04 11.97
CA LEU A 25 -0.13 -5.05 11.01
C LEU A 25 1.05 -5.90 10.52
N LYS A 26 2.23 -5.28 10.32
CA LYS A 26 3.47 -6.00 10.03
C LYS A 26 3.81 -7.03 11.11
N ALA A 27 3.81 -6.60 12.38
CA ALA A 27 4.16 -7.49 13.48
C ALA A 27 3.17 -8.67 13.58
N TYR A 28 1.87 -8.41 13.38
CA TYR A 28 0.86 -9.45 13.44
C TYR A 28 0.96 -10.43 12.26
N LEU A 29 1.16 -9.95 11.03
CA LEU A 29 1.43 -10.80 9.87
C LEU A 29 2.65 -11.69 10.07
N ASN A 30 3.72 -11.16 10.68
CA ASN A 30 4.92 -11.93 10.98
C ASN A 30 4.66 -13.01 12.03
N ALA A 31 3.89 -12.69 13.08
CA ALA A 31 3.51 -13.65 14.12
C ALA A 31 2.67 -14.81 13.57
N LEU A 32 1.83 -14.53 12.56
CA LEU A 32 1.04 -15.56 11.86
C LEU A 32 1.86 -16.37 10.84
N GLY A 33 3.11 -15.97 10.56
CA GLY A 33 3.92 -16.59 9.51
C GLY A 33 3.31 -16.41 8.12
N ALA A 34 2.57 -15.32 7.89
CA ALA A 34 1.84 -15.09 6.64
C ALA A 34 2.80 -14.98 5.44
N LYS A 35 2.50 -15.73 4.38
CA LYS A 35 3.29 -15.79 3.14
C LYS A 35 2.42 -15.66 1.91
N ASP A 36 2.95 -15.08 0.84
CA ASP A 36 2.32 -15.15 -0.48
C ASP A 36 2.35 -16.60 -0.98
N SER A 37 1.19 -17.11 -1.42
CA SER A 37 1.01 -18.51 -1.82
C SER A 37 1.71 -18.87 -3.13
N ARG A 38 2.11 -17.88 -3.94
CA ARG A 38 2.76 -18.09 -5.23
C ARG A 38 4.27 -18.03 -5.11
N THR A 39 4.80 -17.12 -4.29
CA THR A 39 6.25 -16.90 -4.16
C THR A 39 6.85 -17.45 -2.86
N ASN A 40 6.01 -17.85 -1.89
CA ASN A 40 6.40 -18.30 -0.56
C ASN A 40 7.20 -17.25 0.25
N GLN A 41 7.16 -15.98 -0.17
CA GLN A 41 7.82 -14.87 0.51
C GLN A 41 6.92 -14.34 1.64
N THR A 42 7.55 -13.79 2.68
CA THR A 42 6.84 -13.13 3.79
C THR A 42 5.93 -12.02 3.27
N LEU A 43 4.65 -12.10 3.60
CA LEU A 43 3.65 -11.17 3.06
C LEU A 43 3.90 -9.72 3.53
N SER A 44 4.35 -9.53 4.77
CA SER A 44 4.64 -8.20 5.30
C SER A 44 5.81 -7.51 4.58
N ASP A 45 6.83 -8.28 4.18
CA ASP A 45 7.98 -7.78 3.41
C ASP A 45 7.54 -7.38 2.00
N LEU A 46 6.69 -8.18 1.37
CA LEU A 46 6.10 -7.86 0.06
C LEU A 46 5.28 -6.57 0.11
N VAL A 47 4.41 -6.40 1.11
CA VAL A 47 3.60 -5.18 1.27
C VAL A 47 4.51 -3.96 1.47
N ASN A 48 5.52 -4.06 2.33
CA ASN A 48 6.47 -2.97 2.55
C ASN A 48 7.27 -2.60 1.30
N ALA A 49 7.74 -3.60 0.56
CA ALA A 49 8.44 -3.38 -0.70
C ALA A 49 7.55 -2.65 -1.70
N GLN A 50 6.30 -3.08 -1.87
CA GLN A 50 5.36 -2.43 -2.77
C GLN A 50 5.03 -1.00 -2.32
N LEU A 51 4.79 -0.77 -1.03
CA LEU A 51 4.60 0.59 -0.51
C LEU A 51 5.83 1.47 -0.76
N GLY A 52 7.04 0.93 -0.65
CA GLY A 52 8.28 1.65 -0.97
C GLY A 52 8.37 2.05 -2.44
N VAL A 53 8.05 1.12 -3.36
CA VAL A 53 7.99 1.39 -4.80
C VAL A 53 6.95 2.47 -5.11
N SER A 54 5.76 2.38 -4.53
CA SER A 54 4.70 3.40 -4.70
C SER A 54 5.16 4.77 -4.21
N TYR A 55 5.82 4.85 -3.04
CA TYR A 55 6.37 6.10 -2.50
C TYR A 55 7.41 6.73 -3.44
N GLN A 56 8.31 5.92 -3.99
CA GLN A 56 9.34 6.39 -4.93
C GLN A 56 8.72 6.96 -6.20
N LYS A 57 7.75 6.25 -6.80
CA LYS A 57 7.05 6.74 -8.00
C LYS A 57 6.27 8.02 -7.70
N LEU A 58 5.54 8.06 -6.60
CA LEU A 58 4.78 9.23 -6.19
C LEU A 58 5.68 10.45 -5.94
N SER A 59 6.82 10.24 -5.29
CA SER A 59 7.79 11.31 -4.98
C SER A 59 8.54 11.83 -6.22
N SER A 60 8.53 11.08 -7.32
CA SER A 60 9.13 11.49 -8.59
C SER A 60 8.27 12.45 -9.42
N LEU A 61 7.00 12.64 -9.03
CA LEU A 61 6.07 13.53 -9.72
C LEU A 61 6.28 14.99 -9.30
N SER A 62 6.03 15.92 -10.23
CA SER A 62 6.10 17.36 -9.93
C SER A 62 5.06 17.74 -8.87
N PRO A 63 5.34 18.70 -7.97
CA PRO A 63 4.35 19.22 -7.02
C PRO A 63 3.01 19.59 -7.66
N ASP A 64 3.04 20.11 -8.89
CA ASP A 64 1.88 20.36 -9.73
C ASP A 64 1.47 19.09 -10.51
N LEU A 65 0.43 18.43 -10.01
CA LEU A 65 -0.13 17.25 -10.64
C LEU A 65 -0.84 17.57 -11.96
N TYR A 66 -1.44 18.76 -12.10
CA TYR A 66 -2.11 19.17 -13.33
C TYR A 66 -1.08 19.27 -14.47
N ALA A 67 0.04 19.95 -14.21
CA ALA A 67 1.15 20.00 -15.15
C ALA A 67 1.72 18.60 -15.46
N THR A 68 1.85 17.75 -14.44
CA THR A 68 2.33 16.36 -14.60
C THR A 68 1.42 15.56 -15.52
N ILE A 69 0.10 15.63 -15.36
CA ILE A 69 -0.86 14.93 -16.21
C ILE A 69 -0.79 15.41 -17.66
N ARG A 70 -0.48 16.69 -17.91
CA ARG A 70 -0.41 17.23 -19.27
C ARG A 70 0.91 16.95 -19.98
N THR A 71 2.00 16.85 -19.25
CA THR A 71 3.37 16.79 -19.82
C THR A 71 4.07 15.46 -19.60
N ARG A 72 3.68 14.72 -18.55
CA ARG A 72 4.31 13.47 -18.07
C ARG A 72 3.26 12.46 -17.59
N ASN A 73 2.15 12.33 -18.34
CA ASN A 73 1.02 11.48 -17.93
C ASN A 73 1.40 10.03 -17.66
N ALA A 74 2.33 9.47 -18.44
CA ALA A 74 2.81 8.10 -18.25
C ALA A 74 3.41 7.89 -16.85
N ASP A 75 4.10 8.88 -16.29
CA ASP A 75 4.66 8.82 -14.94
C ASP A 75 3.56 8.86 -13.88
N ALA A 76 2.53 9.69 -14.09
CA ALA A 76 1.37 9.76 -13.20
C ALA A 76 0.60 8.42 -13.17
N VAL A 77 0.37 7.82 -14.35
CA VAL A 77 -0.27 6.49 -14.47
C VAL A 77 0.59 5.42 -13.83
N ALA A 78 1.92 5.46 -14.01
CA ALA A 78 2.82 4.51 -13.37
C ALA A 78 2.75 4.60 -11.84
N ALA A 79 2.76 5.82 -11.27
CA ALA A 79 2.60 6.01 -9.83
C ALA A 79 1.26 5.47 -9.32
N TYR A 80 0.17 5.75 -10.04
CA TYR A 80 -1.16 5.23 -9.72
C TYR A 80 -1.19 3.70 -9.73
N ASN A 81 -0.62 3.06 -10.75
CA ASN A 81 -0.59 1.61 -10.86
C ASN A 81 0.16 0.94 -9.70
N GLU A 82 1.30 1.50 -9.27
CA GLU A 82 2.02 0.99 -8.09
C GLU A 82 1.22 1.18 -6.80
N MET A 83 0.49 2.29 -6.65
CA MET A 83 -0.42 2.47 -5.50
C MET A 83 -1.55 1.43 -5.51
N GLN A 84 -2.12 1.12 -6.67
CA GLN A 84 -3.20 0.12 -6.76
C GLN A 84 -2.75 -1.30 -6.44
N LYS A 85 -1.51 -1.67 -6.78
CA LYS A 85 -0.92 -2.94 -6.33
C LYS A 85 -0.88 -3.03 -4.81
N ALA A 86 -0.44 -1.96 -4.13
CA ALA A 86 -0.43 -1.91 -2.67
C ALA A 86 -1.85 -2.07 -2.08
N VAL A 87 -2.84 -1.39 -2.66
CA VAL A 87 -4.25 -1.50 -2.24
C VAL A 87 -4.76 -2.94 -2.37
N ARG A 88 -4.49 -3.61 -3.49
CA ARG A 88 -4.87 -5.01 -3.71
C ARG A 88 -4.23 -5.93 -2.67
N MET A 89 -2.95 -5.77 -2.39
CA MET A 89 -2.24 -6.58 -1.38
C MET A 89 -2.83 -6.39 0.03
N ILE A 90 -3.19 -5.16 0.38
CA ILE A 90 -3.83 -4.86 1.67
C ILE A 90 -5.25 -5.45 1.74
N LYS A 91 -6.06 -5.26 0.70
CA LYS A 91 -7.47 -5.66 0.71
C LYS A 91 -7.72 -7.15 0.52
N VAL A 92 -6.81 -7.86 -0.13
CA VAL A 92 -6.98 -9.27 -0.52
C VAL A 92 -6.02 -10.16 0.24
N ASP A 93 -4.71 -9.97 0.04
CA ASP A 93 -3.72 -10.91 0.58
C ASP A 93 -3.63 -10.80 2.10
N MET A 94 -3.56 -9.57 2.62
CA MET A 94 -3.45 -9.34 4.06
C MET A 94 -4.73 -9.75 4.79
N THR A 95 -5.90 -9.30 4.35
CA THR A 95 -7.18 -9.66 5.01
C THR A 95 -7.40 -11.16 5.03
N SER A 96 -7.12 -11.85 3.92
CA SER A 96 -7.14 -13.32 3.86
C SER A 96 -6.18 -13.95 4.87
N ALA A 97 -4.93 -13.49 4.93
CA ALA A 97 -3.94 -14.00 5.88
C ALA A 97 -4.31 -13.74 7.35
N LEU A 98 -5.03 -12.65 7.62
CA LEU A 98 -5.51 -12.30 8.96
C LEU A 98 -6.81 -13.02 9.34
N GLY A 99 -7.38 -13.87 8.47
CA GLY A 99 -8.69 -14.48 8.67
C GLY A 99 -9.83 -13.47 8.70
N ILE A 100 -9.59 -12.24 8.20
CA ILE A 100 -10.59 -11.18 8.14
C ILE A 100 -11.37 -11.37 6.84
N THR A 101 -12.63 -11.75 6.97
CA THR A 101 -13.55 -11.76 5.83
C THR A 101 -13.99 -10.32 5.58
N VAL A 102 -13.55 -9.74 4.46
CA VAL A 102 -14.10 -8.46 3.99
C VAL A 102 -15.47 -8.76 3.38
N THR A 103 -16.50 -8.80 4.21
CA THR A 103 -17.87 -8.74 3.71
C THR A 103 -18.09 -7.32 3.24
N TYR A 104 -18.06 -7.11 1.93
CA TYR A 104 -18.72 -5.95 1.36
C TYR A 104 -20.21 -6.13 1.66
N VAL A 105 -20.68 -5.57 2.78
CA VAL A 105 -22.05 -5.10 2.80
C VAL A 105 -22.00 -3.91 1.87
N ASP A 106 -22.26 -4.20 0.60
CA ASP A 106 -22.63 -3.23 -0.41
C ASP A 106 -23.80 -2.42 0.18
N ASN A 107 -23.44 -1.34 0.86
CA ASN A 107 -24.32 -0.33 1.45
C ASN A 107 -24.01 1.02 0.77
N ASP A 108 -23.35 1.01 -0.39
CA ASP A 108 -23.17 2.20 -1.22
C ASP A 108 -24.10 2.23 -2.45
N GLY A 109 -25.21 1.50 -2.40
CA GLY A 109 -26.41 1.91 -3.14
C GLY A 109 -26.25 1.78 -4.65
N ASP A 110 -27.06 2.36 -5.53
CA ASP A 110 -27.80 3.62 -5.41
C ASP A 110 -26.91 4.86 -5.17
#